data_AF-A0A5N9C404-F1
#
_entry.id   AF-A0A5N9C404-F1
#
_cell.length_a   1.000
_cell.length_b   1.000
_cell.length_c   1.000
_cell.angle_alpha   90.00
_cell.angle_beta   90.00
_cell.angle_gamma   90.00
#
_symmetry.space_group_name_H-M   'P 1'
#
loop_
_entity.id
_entity.type
_entity.pdbx_description
1 polymer ?
#
loop_
_entity_poly.entity_id
_entity_poly.type
_entity_poly.pdbx_seq_one_letter_code
_entity_poly.pdbx_strand_id
1 'polypeptide(L)'
;RGILEISNNQSNGVELIQKTLTEAENAEGAKIEITYLGAPKYRLSLISQDFKSAEKSLKPILEKIEKNVKKQNGFFNFTREESIKTGEG
;
A
#
# COMPACT_ATOMS: atom_id res chain seq x y z
N ARG A 1 -5.74 -3.01 -7.97
CA ARG A 1 -5.38 -3.67 -6.68
C ARG A 1 -3.87 -3.89 -6.71
N GLY A 2 -3.20 -4.12 -5.59
CA GLY A 2 -1.76 -4.34 -5.58
C GLY A 2 -1.30 -5.14 -4.36
N ILE A 3 -0.10 -5.68 -4.46
CA ILE A 3 0.60 -6.34 -3.38
C ILE A 3 1.73 -5.42 -2.91
N LEU A 4 1.75 -5.16 -1.62
CA LEU A 4 2.82 -4.50 -0.90
C LEU A 4 3.65 -5.56 -0.22
N GLU A 5 4.95 -5.55 -0.46
CA GLU A 5 5.92 -6.35 0.25
C GLU A 5 6.74 -5.41 1.13
N ILE A 6 6.57 -5.55 2.44
CA ILE A 6 7.28 -4.72 3.42
C ILE A 6 7.96 -5.63 4.42
N SER A 7 9.28 -5.51 4.48
CA SER A 7 10.13 -6.28 5.39
C SER A 7 10.88 -5.30 6.28
N ASN A 8 10.83 -5.51 7.60
CA ASN A 8 11.65 -4.76 8.54
C ASN A 8 12.28 -5.76 9.52
N ASN A 9 13.61 -5.71 9.65
CA ASN A 9 14.39 -6.58 10.53
C ASN A 9 14.41 -6.11 11.99
N GLN A 10 13.75 -4.99 12.31
CA GLN A 10 13.60 -4.52 13.67
C GLN A 10 12.55 -5.33 14.44
N SER A 11 12.75 -5.46 15.76
CA SER A 11 11.82 -6.14 16.67
C SER A 11 10.40 -5.57 16.63
N ASN A 12 10.24 -4.28 16.27
CA ASN A 12 8.95 -3.58 16.15
C ASN A 12 8.51 -3.37 14.69
N GLY A 13 9.04 -4.15 13.75
CA GLY A 13 8.78 -3.99 12.32
C GLY A 13 7.29 -4.04 11.97
N VAL A 14 6.53 -4.97 12.56
CA VAL A 14 5.09 -5.13 12.30
C VAL A 14 4.29 -3.91 12.75
N GLU A 15 4.59 -3.36 13.93
CA GLU A 15 3.91 -2.17 14.45
C GLU A 15 4.19 -0.94 13.58
N LEU A 16 5.44 -0.77 13.14
CA LEU A 16 5.82 0.31 12.24
C LEU A 16 5.12 0.19 10.88
N ILE A 17 5.00 -1.02 10.35
CA ILE A 17 4.28 -1.30 9.10
C ILE A 17 2.80 -0.95 9.26
N GLN A 18 2.13 -1.46 10.31
CA GLN A 18 0.72 -1.14 10.59
C GLN A 18 0.50 0.36 10.71
N LYS A 19 1.36 1.07 11.46
CA LYS A 19 1.24 2.52 11.63
C LYS A 19 1.38 3.25 10.30
N THR A 20 2.37 2.87 9.50
CA THR A 20 2.62 3.47 8.18
C THR A 20 1.45 3.22 7.22
N LEU A 21 0.87 2.02 7.25
CA LEU A 21 -0.30 1.64 6.44
C LEU A 21 -1.58 2.36 6.90
N THR A 22 -1.78 2.54 8.20
CA THR A 22 -2.93 3.26 8.77
C THR A 22 -2.88 4.77 8.44
N GLU A 23 -1.69 5.38 8.51
CA GLU A 23 -1.48 6.77 8.10
C GLU A 23 -1.71 6.96 6.60
N ALA A 24 -1.37 5.94 5.80
CA ALA A 24 -1.63 5.89 4.37
C ALA A 24 -3.13 5.74 4.04
N GLU A 25 -3.85 4.93 4.81
CA GLU A 25 -5.29 4.68 4.64
C GLU A 25 -6.15 5.93 4.91
N ASN A 26 -5.71 6.80 5.83
CA ASN A 26 -6.42 8.03 6.21
C ASN A 26 -6.29 9.18 5.17
N ALA A 27 -5.81 8.90 3.95
CA ALA A 27 -5.73 9.92 2.91
C ALA A 27 -7.12 10.30 2.37
N GLU A 28 -7.47 11.57 2.46
CA GLU A 28 -8.77 12.09 2.01
C GLU A 28 -9.00 11.82 0.51
N GLY A 29 -10.19 11.30 0.18
CA GLY A 29 -10.66 11.10 -1.20
C GLY A 29 -10.57 9.66 -1.73
N ALA A 30 -10.06 8.69 -0.96
CA ALA A 30 -10.09 7.28 -1.34
C ALA A 30 -10.21 6.37 -0.13
N LYS A 31 -11.05 5.34 -0.21
CA LYS A 31 -11.13 4.29 0.80
C LYS A 31 -10.10 3.23 0.45
N ILE A 32 -9.03 3.14 1.23
CA ILE A 32 -8.01 2.10 1.07
C ILE A 32 -8.42 0.94 1.97
N GLU A 33 -8.36 -0.27 1.45
CA GLU A 33 -8.51 -1.51 2.19
C GLU A 33 -7.19 -2.26 2.14
N ILE A 34 -6.62 -2.52 3.31
CA ILE A 34 -5.35 -3.21 3.45
C ILE A 34 -5.62 -4.56 4.09
N THR A 35 -5.41 -5.64 3.33
CA THR A 35 -5.58 -7.00 3.83
C THR A 35 -4.22 -7.61 4.11
N TYR A 36 -4.02 -8.10 5.33
CA TYR A 36 -2.83 -8.88 5.65
C TYR A 36 -2.93 -10.26 4.98
N LEU A 37 -2.00 -10.55 4.06
CA LEU A 37 -1.91 -11.88 3.42
C LEU A 37 -0.92 -12.78 4.15
N GLY A 38 0.13 -12.20 4.74
CA GLY A 38 1.15 -12.90 5.49
C GLY A 38 2.52 -12.24 5.27
N ALA A 39 3.24 -11.93 6.34
CA ALA A 39 4.53 -11.22 6.24
C ALA A 39 5.50 -11.96 5.29
N PRO A 40 6.19 -11.22 4.40
CA PRO A 40 6.22 -9.75 4.25
C PRO A 40 5.12 -9.16 3.34
N LYS A 41 4.12 -9.94 2.91
CA LYS A 41 3.11 -9.57 1.91
C LYS A 41 1.80 -9.03 2.51
N TYR A 42 1.37 -7.90 1.98
CA TYR A 42 0.13 -7.19 2.30
C TYR A 42 -0.61 -6.88 0.99
N ARG A 43 -1.92 -7.03 0.94
CA ARG A 43 -2.72 -6.63 -0.20
C ARG A 43 -3.28 -5.23 0.02
N LEU A 44 -3.11 -4.36 -0.96
CA LEU A 44 -3.72 -3.03 -1.00
C LEU A 44 -4.80 -3.00 -2.07
N SER A 45 -6.03 -2.71 -1.64
CA SER A 45 -7.18 -2.43 -2.48
C SER A 45 -7.57 -0.97 -2.33
N LEU A 46 -7.63 -0.24 -3.43
CA LEU A 46 -8.03 1.15 -3.43
C LEU A 46 -9.45 1.24 -3.99
N ILE A 47 -10.37 1.76 -3.20
CA ILE A 47 -11.77 1.99 -3.55
C ILE A 47 -11.99 3.50 -3.62
N SER A 48 -12.24 3.99 -4.82
CA SER A 48 -12.53 5.40 -5.09
C SER A 48 -13.70 5.48 -6.07
N GLN A 49 -14.47 6.57 -6.03
CA GLN A 49 -15.52 6.84 -7.01
C GLN A 49 -14.95 7.03 -8.43
N ASP A 50 -13.75 7.61 -8.53
CA ASP A 50 -13.08 7.90 -9.80
C ASP A 50 -11.66 7.36 -9.82
N PHE A 51 -11.29 6.67 -10.90
CA PHE A 51 -9.93 6.15 -11.13
C PHE A 51 -8.86 7.26 -11.08
N LYS A 52 -9.17 8.44 -11.64
CA LYS A 52 -8.26 9.60 -11.62
C LYS A 52 -7.96 10.08 -10.20
N SER A 53 -8.97 10.15 -9.35
CA SER A 53 -8.80 10.55 -7.94
C SER A 53 -8.03 9.48 -7.17
N ALA A 54 -8.32 8.21 -7.42
CA ALA A 54 -7.60 7.07 -6.85
C ALA A 54 -6.09 7.16 -7.15
N GLU A 55 -5.71 7.36 -8.42
CA GLU A 55 -4.30 7.43 -8.82
C GLU A 55 -3.58 8.66 -8.24
N LYS A 56 -4.30 9.79 -8.14
CA LYS A 56 -3.79 11.04 -7.57
C LYS A 56 -3.51 10.92 -6.07
N SER A 57 -4.32 10.17 -5.34
CA SER A 57 -4.10 9.88 -3.92
C SER A 57 -3.10 8.74 -3.69
N LEU A 58 -3.07 7.71 -4.54
CA LEU A 58 -2.20 6.55 -4.37
C LEU A 58 -0.69 6.90 -4.48
N LYS A 59 -0.30 7.75 -5.44
CA LYS A 59 1.10 8.16 -5.62
C LYS A 59 1.75 8.73 -4.35
N PRO A 60 1.22 9.81 -3.75
CA PRO A 60 1.82 10.39 -2.55
C PRO A 60 1.77 9.44 -1.34
N ILE A 61 0.80 8.53 -1.30
CA ILE A 61 0.69 7.50 -0.26
C ILE A 61 1.83 6.48 -0.37
N LEU A 62 2.05 5.93 -1.57
CA LEU A 62 3.15 4.99 -1.81
C LEU A 62 4.51 5.65 -1.51
N GLU A 63 4.71 6.90 -1.93
CA GLU A 63 5.93 7.65 -1.61
C GLU A 63 6.12 7.87 -0.09
N LYS A 64 5.05 8.16 0.64
CA LYS A 64 5.10 8.27 2.12
C LYS A 64 5.48 6.94 2.76
N ILE A 65 4.86 5.83 2.33
CA ILE A 65 5.15 4.50 2.86
C ILE A 65 6.61 4.15 2.56
N GLU A 66 7.07 4.32 1.32
CA GLU A 66 8.45 4.04 0.94
C GLU A 66 9.45 4.85 1.77
N LYS A 67 9.22 6.16 1.95
CA LYS A 67 10.09 7.02 2.78
C LYS A 67 10.13 6.56 4.24
N ASN A 68 8.99 6.18 4.82
CA ASN A 68 8.92 5.69 6.19
C ASN A 68 9.67 4.36 6.35
N VAL A 69 9.46 3.42 5.43
CA VAL A 69 10.13 2.11 5.45
C VAL A 69 11.64 2.28 5.25
N LYS A 70 12.08 3.11 4.30
CA LYS A 70 13.51 3.42 4.08
C LYS A 70 14.16 4.07 5.29
N LYS A 71 13.47 4.98 6.00
CA LYS A 71 13.98 5.59 7.25
C LYS A 71 14.28 4.57 8.34
N GLN A 72 13.53 3.47 8.35
CA GLN A 72 13.69 2.39 9.33
C GLN A 72 14.67 1.32 8.85
N ASN A 73 15.40 1.59 7.76
CA ASN A 73 16.28 0.62 7.10
C ASN A 73 15.54 -0.64 6.62
N GLY A 74 14.21 -0.56 6.44
CA GLY A 74 13.38 -1.64 5.94
C GLY A 74 13.37 -1.73 4.42
N PHE A 75 12.84 -2.83 3.92
CA PHE A 75 12.61 -3.08 2.50
C PHE A 75 11.15 -2.81 2.15
N PHE A 76 10.94 -2.05 1.08
CA PHE A 76 9.62 -1.76 0.53
C PHE A 76 9.62 -2.14 -0.94
N ASN A 77 8.63 -2.93 -1.35
CA ASN A 77 8.37 -3.24 -2.74
C ASN A 77 6.86 -3.19 -2.98
N PHE A 78 6.43 -2.47 -4.01
CA PHE A 78 5.04 -2.39 -4.40
C PHE A 78 4.87 -3.00 -5.78
N THR A 79 4.12 -4.09 -5.85
CA THR A 79 3.71 -4.72 -7.10
C THR A 79 2.27 -4.34 -7.36
N ARG A 80 2.07 -3.49 -8.38
CA ARG A 80 0.73 -3.29 -8.93
C ARG A 80 0.31 -4.60 -9.59
N GLU A 81 -0.67 -5.28 -9.03
CA GLU A 81 -1.42 -6.26 -9.80
C GLU A 81 -2.12 -5.44 -10.88
N GLU A 82 -1.72 -5.65 -12.14
CA GLU A 82 -2.48 -5.11 -13.26
C GLU A 82 -3.94 -5.47 -13.00
N SER A 83 -4.78 -4.43 -12.97
CA SER A 83 -6.20 -4.63 -13.14
C SER A 83 -6.30 -5.41 -14.44
N ILE A 84 -6.52 -6.72 -14.35
CA ILE A 84 -7.09 -7.50 -15.44
C ILE A 84 -8.31 -6.69 -15.85
N LYS A 85 -8.14 -5.89 -16.90
CA LYS A 85 -9.20 -5.70 -17.85
C LYS A 85 -9.52 -7.13 -18.26
N THR A 86 -10.53 -7.73 -17.64
CA THR A 86 -11.31 -8.72 -18.35
C THR A 86 -11.82 -8.00 -19.59
N GLY A 87 -11.00 -8.03 -20.64
CA GLY A 87 -11.47 -7.98 -22.00
C GLY A 87 -12.20 -9.29 -22.22
N GLU A 88 -13.44 -9.34 -21.73
CA GLU A 88 -14.51 -10.13 -22.30
C GLU A 88 -15.24 -9.13 -23.20
N GLY A 89 -15.45 -9.31 -24.49
CA GLY A 89 -15.23 -10.37 -25.47
C GLY A 89 -15.76 -9.82 -26.80
#